data_AF-A0A6L6J230-F1
#
_entry.id   AF-A0A6L6J230-F1
#
_cell.length_a   1.000
_cell.length_b   1.000
_cell.length_c   1.000
_cell.angle_alpha   90.00
_cell.angle_beta   90.00
_cell.angle_gamma   90.00
#
_symmetry.space_group_name_H-M   'P 1'
#
loop_
_entity.id
_entity.type
_entity.pdbx_description
1 polymer ?
#
loop_
_entity_poly.entity_id
_entity_poly.type
_entity_poly.pdbx_seq_one_letter_code
_entity_poly.pdbx_strand_id
1 'polypeptide(L)'
;MLELGSAAPADAPTDLIKDTSEATFMADVVDASMQVPVIVDFWAPWCGPCKTLGPQLEEEVKKAKGRVRMVKVNVDENQMIAGQMRVQSIPTVYAFFQGQPVDGFQGAVPQSQIKQFVDKLVAMSPEDNGLADALEAAEAMLTEGAAEDAAETFAAILDEEPENAAAWGGLIRARVAAGDLDAAEADLARVPAAAAKAAPVENARAQVQLARQAASAGPLDDLRQKVEADPSDQQARFDYATALHAGGQIEEAIDQLLDAFRRDREWNDAAAKAQLITIFDSLKATDPIAQKGRRRLSSLIFA
;
A
#
# COMPACT_ATOMS: atom_id res chain seq x y z
N MET A 1 -4.22 -19.11 37.16
CA MET A 1 -3.05 -18.29 36.80
C MET A 1 -2.52 -18.90 35.51
N LEU A 2 -3.15 -18.51 34.39
CA LEU A 2 -2.74 -18.92 33.04
C LEU A 2 -1.79 -17.83 32.55
N GLU A 3 -0.52 -18.17 32.36
CA GLU A 3 0.44 -17.29 31.72
C GLU A 3 0.31 -17.47 30.20
N LEU A 4 -0.24 -16.45 29.54
CA LEU A 4 -0.27 -16.32 28.09
C LEU A 4 1.10 -15.80 27.66
N GLY A 5 1.93 -16.67 27.09
CA GLY A 5 3.18 -16.28 26.46
C GLY A 5 2.92 -15.49 25.19
N SER A 6 3.33 -14.22 25.20
CA SER A 6 3.46 -13.40 23.99
C SER A 6 4.41 -14.07 23.01
N ALA A 7 3.89 -14.52 21.86
CA ALA A 7 4.70 -14.79 20.69
C ALA A 7 5.09 -13.44 20.07
N ALA A 8 6.38 -13.12 20.11
CA ALA A 8 6.95 -12.03 19.33
C ALA A 8 6.84 -12.36 17.82
N PRO A 9 6.71 -11.35 16.94
CA PRO A 9 6.69 -11.59 15.51
C PRO A 9 8.04 -12.17 15.07
N ALA A 10 7.99 -13.18 14.20
CA ALA A 10 9.19 -13.82 13.68
C ALA A 10 9.93 -12.82 12.77
N ASP A 11 11.07 -12.33 13.23
CA ASP A 11 12.03 -11.58 12.41
C ASP A 11 12.36 -12.37 11.13
N ALA A 12 12.26 -11.69 9.98
CA ALA A 12 12.72 -12.22 8.71
C ALA A 12 14.22 -12.61 8.79
N PRO A 13 14.64 -13.76 8.22
CA PRO A 13 16.03 -14.18 8.31
C PRO A 13 16.92 -13.24 7.49
N THR A 14 17.68 -12.42 8.20
CA THR A 14 18.51 -11.31 7.71
C THR A 14 19.83 -11.75 7.07
N ASP A 15 20.03 -13.03 6.77
CA ASP A 15 21.24 -13.47 6.06
C ASP A 15 20.94 -14.50 4.97
N LEU A 16 20.98 -14.04 3.72
CA LEU A 16 20.81 -14.87 2.52
C LEU A 16 21.93 -15.90 2.38
N ILE A 17 23.07 -15.67 3.04
CA ILE A 17 24.30 -16.45 2.94
C ILE A 17 24.87 -16.61 4.34
N LYS A 18 25.00 -17.83 4.84
CA LYS A 18 25.56 -18.06 6.18
C LYS A 18 26.46 -19.28 6.25
N ASP A 19 27.39 -19.29 7.20
CA ASP A 19 28.10 -20.49 7.60
C ASP A 19 27.22 -21.33 8.55
N THR A 20 27.38 -22.66 8.51
CA THR A 20 26.65 -23.60 9.39
C THR A 20 27.59 -24.47 10.21
N SER A 21 27.00 -25.23 11.13
CA SER A 21 27.69 -26.20 11.96
C SER A 21 26.98 -27.55 11.94
N GLU A 22 27.63 -28.61 12.43
CA GLU A 22 27.00 -29.92 12.66
C GLU A 22 25.71 -29.83 13.48
N ALA A 23 25.64 -28.91 14.44
CA ALA A 23 24.47 -28.72 15.30
C ALA A 23 23.30 -28.02 14.59
N THR A 24 23.57 -27.14 13.62
CA THR A 24 22.56 -26.27 13.01
C THR A 24 22.19 -26.66 11.59
N PHE A 25 22.93 -27.56 10.94
CA PHE A 25 22.72 -27.95 9.55
C PHE A 25 21.29 -28.41 9.23
N MET A 26 20.64 -29.16 10.14
CA MET A 26 19.25 -29.59 9.94
C MET A 26 18.31 -28.38 9.79
N ALA A 27 18.40 -27.42 10.70
CA ALA A 27 17.59 -26.20 10.64
C ALA A 27 17.98 -25.32 9.44
N ASP A 28 19.29 -25.17 9.21
CA ASP A 28 19.85 -24.25 8.23
C ASP A 28 19.64 -24.69 6.78
N VAL A 29 19.60 -26.00 6.54
CA VAL A 29 19.50 -26.60 5.21
C VAL A 29 18.19 -27.33 5.03
N VAL A 30 17.93 -28.37 5.82
CA VAL A 30 16.80 -29.28 5.57
C VAL A 30 15.48 -28.58 5.85
N ASP A 31 15.29 -28.03 7.04
CA ASP A 31 14.04 -27.37 7.43
C ASP A 31 13.83 -26.09 6.61
N ALA A 32 14.87 -25.28 6.41
CA ALA A 32 14.82 -24.11 5.55
C ALA A 32 14.43 -24.44 4.10
N SER A 33 14.89 -25.59 3.58
CA SER A 33 14.58 -26.03 2.20
C SER A 33 13.10 -26.36 1.95
N MET A 34 12.30 -26.51 3.01
CA MET A 34 10.86 -26.70 2.90
C MET A 34 10.14 -25.44 2.41
N GLN A 35 10.75 -24.27 2.61
CA GLN A 35 10.18 -22.96 2.25
C GLN A 35 10.82 -22.40 0.98
N VAL A 36 12.15 -22.46 0.90
CA VAL A 36 12.93 -21.85 -0.18
C VAL A 36 14.12 -22.76 -0.55
N PRO A 37 14.50 -22.91 -1.82
CA PRO A 37 15.67 -23.69 -2.18
C PRO A 37 16.94 -23.21 -1.46
N VAL A 38 17.69 -24.15 -0.90
CA VAL A 38 18.95 -23.89 -0.17
C VAL A 38 20.13 -24.49 -0.92
N ILE A 39 21.08 -23.65 -1.29
CA ILE A 39 22.36 -24.04 -1.89
C ILE A 39 23.35 -24.29 -0.75
N VAL A 40 24.06 -25.42 -0.78
CA VAL A 40 25.07 -25.80 0.20
C VAL A 40 26.43 -25.86 -0.49
N ASP A 41 27.34 -24.97 -0.10
CA ASP A 41 28.71 -24.90 -0.61
C ASP A 41 29.68 -25.56 0.38
N PHE A 42 30.24 -26.72 -0.02
CA PHE A 42 31.25 -27.44 0.75
C PHE A 42 32.64 -26.96 0.37
N TRP A 43 33.31 -26.30 1.31
CA TRP A 43 34.58 -25.60 1.09
C TRP A 43 35.59 -25.84 2.22
N ALA A 44 36.82 -25.36 2.03
CA ALA A 44 37.85 -25.29 3.07
C ALA A 44 38.82 -24.13 2.78
N PRO A 45 39.50 -23.53 3.77
CA PRO A 45 40.38 -22.37 3.57
C PRO A 45 41.60 -22.65 2.68
N TRP A 46 42.05 -23.90 2.65
CA TRP A 46 43.17 -24.37 1.82
C TRP A 46 42.75 -24.71 0.38
N CYS A 47 41.45 -24.73 0.08
CA CYS A 47 40.93 -25.03 -1.25
C CYS A 47 41.11 -23.83 -2.19
N GLY A 48 42.10 -23.91 -3.09
CA GLY A 48 42.34 -22.90 -4.13
C GLY A 48 41.11 -22.60 -5.00
N PRO A 49 40.49 -23.61 -5.65
CA PRO A 49 39.31 -23.39 -6.50
C PRO A 49 38.09 -22.81 -5.77
N CYS A 50 37.91 -23.12 -4.49
CA CYS A 50 36.81 -22.59 -3.68
C CYS A 50 36.87 -21.06 -3.56
N LYS A 51 38.07 -20.46 -3.55
CA LYS A 51 38.26 -19.00 -3.48
C LYS A 51 37.76 -18.26 -4.71
N THR A 52 37.62 -18.96 -5.85
CA THR A 52 37.03 -18.41 -7.07
C THR A 52 35.54 -18.68 -7.13
N LEU A 53 35.12 -19.92 -6.81
CA LEU A 53 33.72 -20.33 -6.92
C LEU A 53 32.82 -19.61 -5.90
N GLY A 54 33.24 -19.55 -4.63
CA GLY A 54 32.44 -18.99 -3.54
C GLY A 54 31.90 -17.59 -3.85
N PRO A 55 32.77 -16.60 -4.15
CA PRO A 55 32.31 -15.24 -4.47
C PRO A 55 31.35 -15.16 -5.67
N GLN A 56 31.53 -15.99 -6.69
CA GLN A 56 30.65 -16.03 -7.87
C GLN A 56 29.27 -16.60 -7.53
N LEU A 57 29.24 -17.64 -6.69
CA LEU A 57 28.00 -18.25 -6.22
C LEU A 57 27.24 -17.30 -5.28
N GLU A 58 27.95 -16.64 -4.36
CA GLU A 58 27.38 -15.62 -3.46
C GLU A 58 26.78 -14.45 -4.25
N GLU A 59 27.40 -14.03 -5.35
CA GLU A 59 26.89 -12.96 -6.22
C GLU A 59 25.55 -13.34 -6.87
N GLU A 60 25.44 -14.54 -7.44
CA GLU A 60 24.19 -15.00 -8.07
C GLU A 60 23.08 -15.24 -7.04
N VAL A 61 23.41 -15.73 -5.84
CA VAL A 61 22.45 -15.87 -4.72
C VAL A 61 21.89 -14.51 -4.31
N LYS A 62 22.73 -13.48 -4.20
CA LYS A 62 22.26 -12.11 -3.90
C LYS A 62 21.34 -11.56 -4.99
N LYS A 63 21.63 -11.84 -6.27
CA LYS A 63 20.77 -11.44 -7.40
C LYS A 63 19.40 -12.11 -7.37
N ALA A 64 19.28 -13.28 -6.73
CA ALA A 64 18.01 -13.99 -6.57
C ALA A 64 17.09 -13.38 -5.50
N LYS A 65 17.54 -12.35 -4.76
CA LYS A 65 16.70 -11.54 -3.83
C LYS A 65 15.84 -12.38 -2.88
N GLY A 66 16.42 -13.39 -2.24
CA GLY A 66 15.70 -14.22 -1.27
C GLY A 66 14.98 -15.45 -1.84
N ARG A 67 14.89 -15.58 -3.17
CA ARG A 67 14.30 -16.78 -3.82
C ARG A 67 15.17 -18.03 -3.73
N VAL A 68 16.43 -17.88 -3.34
CA VAL A 68 17.30 -18.96 -2.89
C VAL A 68 18.12 -18.47 -1.71
N ARG A 69 18.54 -19.40 -0.84
CA ARG A 69 19.51 -19.14 0.24
C ARG A 69 20.77 -19.95 0.01
N MET A 70 21.87 -19.53 0.64
CA MET A 70 23.15 -20.23 0.61
C MET A 70 23.64 -20.54 2.01
N VAL A 71 24.12 -21.76 2.20
CA VAL A 71 24.76 -22.26 3.41
C VAL A 71 26.15 -22.74 3.07
N LYS A 72 27.14 -22.28 3.82
CA LYS A 72 28.55 -22.62 3.65
C LYS A 72 28.96 -23.64 4.70
N VAL A 73 29.51 -24.76 4.25
CA VAL A 73 29.97 -25.84 5.11
C VAL A 73 31.48 -25.96 4.97
N ASN A 74 32.21 -25.55 6.00
CA ASN A 74 33.64 -25.85 6.10
C ASN A 74 33.82 -27.34 6.42
N VAL A 75 34.41 -28.11 5.49
CA VAL A 75 34.55 -29.56 5.65
C VAL A 75 35.58 -29.97 6.69
N ASP A 76 36.52 -29.09 7.06
CA ASP A 76 37.50 -29.37 8.12
C ASP A 76 36.81 -29.38 9.50
N GLU A 77 35.82 -28.50 9.68
CA GLU A 77 35.07 -28.30 10.92
C GLU A 77 33.83 -29.19 11.01
N ASN A 78 33.28 -29.61 9.87
CA ASN A 78 31.99 -30.32 9.77
C ASN A 78 32.15 -31.68 9.08
N GLN A 79 33.08 -32.50 9.57
CA GLN A 79 33.46 -33.78 8.95
C GLN A 79 32.32 -34.78 8.91
N MET A 80 31.43 -34.78 9.92
CA MET A 80 30.29 -35.69 9.96
C MET A 80 29.31 -35.38 8.83
N ILE A 81 29.01 -34.10 8.60
CA ILE A 81 28.13 -33.67 7.50
C ILE A 81 28.77 -34.03 6.16
N ALA A 82 30.04 -33.69 5.97
CA ALA A 82 30.76 -33.99 4.73
C ALA A 82 30.74 -35.50 4.42
N GLY A 83 30.92 -36.34 5.45
CA GLY A 83 30.82 -37.79 5.33
C GLY A 83 29.41 -38.29 4.98
N GLN A 84 28.38 -37.79 5.68
CA GLN A 84 26.97 -38.15 5.43
C GLN A 84 26.52 -37.76 4.02
N MET A 85 26.93 -36.58 3.57
CA MET A 85 26.67 -36.05 2.23
C MET A 85 27.59 -36.64 1.16
N ARG A 86 28.50 -37.56 1.53
CA ARG A 86 29.44 -38.25 0.65
C ARG A 86 30.30 -37.29 -0.19
N VAL A 87 30.72 -36.18 0.41
CA VAL A 87 31.61 -35.20 -0.24
C VAL A 87 33.01 -35.80 -0.35
N GLN A 88 33.42 -36.14 -1.58
CA GLN A 88 34.72 -36.77 -1.87
C GLN A 88 35.80 -35.77 -2.30
N SER A 89 35.40 -34.59 -2.76
CA SER A 89 36.31 -33.52 -3.13
C SER A 89 35.64 -32.16 -2.95
N ILE A 90 36.44 -31.09 -2.88
CA ILE A 90 35.96 -29.73 -2.77
C ILE A 90 36.53 -28.84 -3.89
N PRO A 91 35.77 -27.85 -4.39
CA PRO A 91 34.40 -27.51 -3.97
C PRO A 91 33.37 -28.54 -4.45
N THR A 92 32.36 -28.80 -3.62
CA THR A 92 31.14 -29.51 -4.01
C THR A 92 29.96 -28.65 -3.61
N VAL A 93 28.98 -28.50 -4.50
CA VAL A 93 27.77 -27.73 -4.25
C VAL A 93 26.56 -28.62 -4.40
N TYR A 94 25.67 -28.61 -3.41
CA TYR A 94 24.37 -29.25 -3.49
C TYR A 94 23.25 -28.22 -3.38
N ALA A 95 22.10 -28.51 -3.99
CA ALA A 95 20.87 -27.76 -3.77
C ALA A 95 19.84 -28.66 -3.09
N PHE A 96 19.18 -28.11 -2.08
CA PHE A 96 18.11 -28.74 -1.35
C PHE A 96 16.80 -28.00 -1.59
N PHE A 97 15.72 -28.74 -1.79
CA PHE A 97 14.36 -28.22 -1.81
C PHE A 97 13.40 -29.31 -1.36
N GLN A 98 12.38 -28.94 -0.58
CA GLN A 98 11.43 -29.89 0.02
C GLN A 98 12.13 -30.99 0.84
N GLY A 99 13.16 -30.62 1.59
CA GLY A 99 13.89 -31.50 2.50
C GLY A 99 14.80 -32.52 1.81
N GLN A 100 15.01 -32.43 0.50
CA GLN A 100 15.78 -33.40 -0.29
C GLN A 100 16.78 -32.70 -1.22
N PRO A 101 17.92 -33.35 -1.55
CA PRO A 101 18.82 -32.83 -2.58
C PRO A 101 18.17 -32.94 -3.97
N VAL A 102 18.08 -31.81 -4.68
CA VAL A 102 17.42 -31.69 -5.99
C VAL A 102 18.39 -31.45 -7.15
N ASP A 103 19.60 -30.96 -6.87
CA ASP A 103 20.65 -30.73 -7.85
C ASP A 103 22.03 -30.62 -7.19
N GLY A 104 23.10 -30.62 -7.98
CA GLY A 104 24.45 -30.35 -7.50
C GLY A 104 25.54 -30.47 -8.56
N PHE A 105 26.70 -29.92 -8.25
CA PHE A 105 27.90 -30.04 -9.09
C PHE A 105 29.16 -30.12 -8.23
N GLN A 106 30.25 -30.57 -8.85
CA GLN A 106 31.55 -30.71 -8.20
C GLN A 106 32.64 -30.03 -9.04
N GLY A 107 33.59 -29.39 -8.35
CA GLY A 107 34.67 -28.63 -8.95
C GLY A 107 34.26 -27.19 -9.28
N ALA A 108 35.24 -26.41 -9.74
CA ALA A 108 34.98 -25.06 -10.24
C ALA A 108 34.35 -25.13 -11.63
N VAL A 109 33.23 -24.43 -11.81
CA VAL A 109 32.47 -24.37 -13.07
C VAL A 109 32.45 -22.93 -13.61
N PRO A 110 32.21 -22.71 -14.91
CA PRO A 110 32.08 -21.36 -15.46
C PRO A 110 30.91 -20.57 -14.86
N GLN A 111 31.01 -19.25 -14.79
CA GLN A 111 29.96 -18.38 -14.26
C GLN A 111 28.59 -18.59 -14.92
N SER A 112 28.56 -18.89 -16.23
CA SER A 112 27.31 -19.21 -16.93
C SER A 112 26.61 -20.45 -16.38
N GLN A 113 27.36 -21.46 -15.92
CA GLN A 113 26.81 -22.66 -15.31
C GLN A 113 26.31 -22.38 -13.88
N ILE A 114 27.02 -21.53 -13.13
CA ILE A 114 26.56 -21.04 -11.81
C ILE A 114 25.21 -20.33 -11.96
N LYS A 115 25.13 -19.41 -12.93
CA LYS A 115 23.88 -18.70 -13.23
C LYS A 115 22.75 -19.66 -13.59
N GLN A 116 22.98 -20.61 -14.50
CA GLN A 116 21.96 -21.60 -14.88
C GLN A 116 21.50 -22.46 -13.70
N PHE A 117 22.44 -22.83 -12.81
CA PHE A 117 22.14 -23.57 -11.60
C PHE A 117 21.23 -22.77 -10.68
N VAL A 118 21.56 -21.51 -10.40
CA VAL A 118 20.72 -20.62 -9.56
C VAL A 118 19.37 -20.35 -10.23
N ASP A 119 19.33 -20.04 -11.53
CA ASP A 119 18.07 -19.79 -12.27
C ASP A 119 17.11 -21.00 -12.20
N LYS A 120 17.64 -22.22 -12.30
CA LYS A 120 16.85 -23.45 -12.16
C LYS A 120 16.22 -23.56 -10.77
N LEU A 121 16.97 -23.23 -9.72
CA LEU A 121 16.46 -23.27 -8.34
C LEU A 121 15.45 -22.16 -8.08
N VAL A 122 15.72 -20.96 -8.60
CA VAL A 122 14.77 -19.83 -8.58
C VAL A 122 13.43 -20.24 -9.21
N ALA A 123 13.44 -21.01 -10.30
CA ALA A 123 12.23 -21.54 -10.93
C ALA A 123 11.55 -22.69 -10.14
N MET A 124 12.25 -23.33 -9.20
CA MET A 124 11.71 -24.36 -8.30
C MET A 124 11.16 -23.79 -7.00
N SER A 125 11.68 -22.64 -6.56
CA SER A 125 11.06 -21.88 -5.48
C SER A 125 9.60 -21.68 -5.85
N PRO A 126 8.65 -21.85 -4.90
CA PRO A 126 7.33 -21.29 -5.08
C PRO A 126 7.54 -19.85 -5.57
N GLU A 127 6.83 -19.44 -6.62
CA GLU A 127 6.77 -18.02 -6.94
C GLU A 127 6.53 -17.30 -5.62
N ASP A 128 7.36 -16.31 -5.31
CA ASP A 128 7.26 -15.56 -4.07
C ASP A 128 5.96 -14.78 -4.11
N ASN A 129 4.87 -15.49 -3.83
CA ASN A 129 3.56 -14.93 -3.63
C ASN A 129 3.53 -14.26 -2.27
N GLY A 130 4.61 -14.10 -1.50
CA GLY A 130 4.54 -13.41 -0.21
C GLY A 130 3.87 -12.04 -0.33
N LEU A 131 4.29 -11.23 -1.33
CA LEU A 131 3.63 -9.96 -1.61
C LEU A 131 2.28 -10.11 -2.32
N ALA A 132 2.10 -11.12 -3.17
CA ALA A 132 0.84 -11.34 -3.89
C ALA A 132 -0.29 -11.85 -2.95
N ASP A 133 0.03 -12.81 -2.09
CA ASP A 133 -0.78 -13.33 -0.98
C ASP A 133 -1.02 -12.23 0.05
N ALA A 134 -0.02 -11.40 0.38
CA ALA A 134 -0.24 -10.24 1.26
C ALA A 134 -1.20 -9.22 0.62
N LEU A 135 -1.09 -8.99 -0.70
CA LEU A 135 -2.00 -8.13 -1.43
C LEU A 135 -3.42 -8.72 -1.45
N GLU A 136 -3.57 -10.03 -1.69
CA GLU A 136 -4.85 -10.72 -1.64
C GLU A 136 -5.47 -10.68 -0.23
N ALA A 137 -4.67 -10.91 0.81
CA ALA A 137 -5.10 -10.82 2.20
C ALA A 137 -5.56 -9.39 2.56
N ALA A 138 -4.84 -8.36 2.13
CA ALA A 138 -5.22 -6.97 2.35
C ALA A 138 -6.54 -6.59 1.64
N GLU A 139 -6.76 -7.08 0.41
CA GLU A 139 -8.03 -6.89 -0.30
C GLU A 139 -9.19 -7.64 0.39
N ALA A 140 -8.93 -8.82 0.95
CA ALA A 140 -9.91 -9.56 1.75
C ALA A 140 -10.30 -8.79 3.02
N MET A 141 -9.31 -8.30 3.78
CA MET A 141 -9.54 -7.45 4.96
C MET A 141 -10.38 -6.22 4.63
N LEU A 142 -10.07 -5.54 3.53
CA LEU A 142 -10.84 -4.38 3.08
C LEU A 142 -12.29 -4.76 2.74
N THR A 143 -12.49 -5.91 2.09
CA THR A 143 -13.82 -6.45 1.77
C THR A 143 -14.62 -6.81 3.02
N GLU A 144 -13.95 -7.31 4.05
CA GLU A 144 -14.52 -7.68 5.34
C GLU A 144 -14.76 -6.47 6.27
N GLY A 145 -14.34 -5.27 5.84
CA GLY A 145 -14.50 -4.03 6.59
C GLY A 145 -13.39 -3.75 7.61
N ALA A 146 -12.34 -4.57 7.64
CA ALA A 146 -11.13 -4.35 8.43
C ALA A 146 -10.20 -3.34 7.74
N ALA A 147 -10.69 -2.10 7.58
CA ALA A 147 -10.02 -1.08 6.78
C ALA A 147 -8.68 -0.61 7.36
N GLU A 148 -8.54 -0.53 8.69
CA GLU A 148 -7.28 -0.15 9.33
C GLU A 148 -6.21 -1.22 9.13
N ASP A 149 -6.53 -2.49 9.40
CA ASP A 149 -5.62 -3.63 9.20
C ASP A 149 -5.21 -3.79 7.72
N ALA A 150 -6.14 -3.57 6.79
CA ALA A 150 -5.86 -3.57 5.36
C ALA A 150 -4.86 -2.45 5.00
N ALA A 151 -5.04 -1.24 5.55
CA ALA A 151 -4.15 -0.11 5.30
C ALA A 151 -2.72 -0.40 5.80
N GLU A 152 -2.56 -0.99 6.98
CA GLU A 152 -1.25 -1.40 7.49
C GLU A 152 -0.58 -2.43 6.58
N THR A 153 -1.33 -3.42 6.10
CA THR A 153 -0.80 -4.46 5.22
C THR A 153 -0.37 -3.89 3.86
N PHE A 154 -1.18 -3.02 3.25
CA PHE A 154 -0.79 -2.34 2.01
C PHE A 154 0.42 -1.43 2.20
N ALA A 155 0.57 -0.76 3.34
CA ALA A 155 1.75 0.05 3.64
C ALA A 155 3.02 -0.80 3.73
N ALA A 156 2.96 -1.97 4.40
CA ALA A 156 4.09 -2.89 4.47
C ALA A 156 4.51 -3.41 3.08
N ILE A 157 3.55 -3.69 2.19
CA ILE A 157 3.84 -4.04 0.79
C ILE A 157 4.59 -2.90 0.08
N LEU A 158 4.22 -1.66 0.33
CA LEU A 158 4.84 -0.48 -0.29
C LEU A 158 6.24 -0.15 0.25
N ASP A 159 6.57 -0.58 1.47
CA ASP A 159 7.94 -0.48 2.00
C ASP A 159 8.91 -1.36 1.20
N GLU A 160 8.45 -2.52 0.71
CA GLU A 160 9.22 -3.46 -0.11
C GLU A 160 9.14 -3.15 -1.62
N GLU A 161 7.93 -2.81 -2.11
CA GLU A 161 7.67 -2.42 -3.51
C GLU A 161 7.04 -1.02 -3.62
N PRO A 162 7.86 0.05 -3.57
CA PRO A 162 7.36 1.43 -3.59
C PRO A 162 6.56 1.81 -4.84
N GLU A 163 6.76 1.08 -5.95
CA GLU A 163 6.07 1.31 -7.23
C GLU A 163 4.85 0.40 -7.45
N ASN A 164 4.45 -0.41 -6.46
CA ASN A 164 3.31 -1.33 -6.59
C ASN A 164 1.98 -0.57 -6.65
N ALA A 165 1.44 -0.44 -7.86
CA ALA A 165 0.20 0.30 -8.10
C ALA A 165 -1.03 -0.30 -7.40
N ALA A 166 -1.09 -1.63 -7.23
CA ALA A 166 -2.21 -2.28 -6.58
C ALA A 166 -2.22 -1.97 -5.07
N ALA A 167 -1.05 -2.02 -4.43
CA ALA A 167 -0.91 -1.66 -3.02
C ALA A 167 -1.21 -0.18 -2.76
N TRP A 168 -0.75 0.74 -3.62
CA TRP A 168 -1.15 2.16 -3.54
C TRP A 168 -2.67 2.34 -3.65
N GLY A 169 -3.29 1.72 -4.66
CA GLY A 169 -4.73 1.78 -4.84
C GLY A 169 -5.51 1.15 -3.68
N GLY A 170 -4.99 0.08 -3.09
CA GLY A 170 -5.53 -0.56 -1.89
C GLY A 170 -5.45 0.31 -0.65
N LEU A 171 -4.26 0.82 -0.32
CA LEU A 171 -4.01 1.70 0.83
C LEU A 171 -4.95 2.91 0.84
N ILE A 172 -5.06 3.61 -0.28
CA ILE A 172 -5.91 4.81 -0.40
C ILE A 172 -7.39 4.45 -0.21
N ARG A 173 -7.86 3.34 -0.81
CA ARG A 173 -9.24 2.86 -0.60
C ARG A 173 -9.50 2.47 0.84
N ALA A 174 -8.53 1.84 1.50
CA ALA A 174 -8.61 1.47 2.90
C ALA A 174 -8.72 2.71 3.81
N ARG A 175 -7.93 3.76 3.56
CA ARG A 175 -8.06 5.06 4.26
C ARG A 175 -9.45 5.68 4.08
N VAL A 176 -9.99 5.66 2.85
CA VAL A 176 -11.35 6.13 2.58
C VAL A 176 -12.39 5.32 3.36
N ALA A 177 -12.27 3.99 3.37
CA ALA A 177 -13.18 3.09 4.10
C ALA A 177 -13.11 3.29 5.63
N ALA A 178 -11.93 3.62 6.17
CA ALA A 178 -11.74 4.00 7.57
C ALA A 178 -12.26 5.42 7.90
N GLY A 179 -12.70 6.20 6.91
CA GLY A 179 -13.17 7.57 7.07
C GLY A 179 -12.05 8.61 7.16
N ASP A 180 -10.79 8.22 6.96
CA ASP A 180 -9.61 9.10 7.04
C ASP A 180 -9.28 9.69 5.67
N LEU A 181 -10.09 10.65 5.23
CA LEU A 181 -9.95 11.29 3.92
C LEU A 181 -8.68 12.13 3.79
N ASP A 182 -8.20 12.69 4.90
CA ASP A 182 -6.98 13.50 4.90
C ASP A 182 -5.74 12.64 4.68
N ALA A 183 -5.66 11.46 5.32
CA ALA A 183 -4.59 10.50 5.03
C ALA A 183 -4.68 9.97 3.60
N ALA A 184 -5.88 9.67 3.08
CA ALA A 184 -6.06 9.20 1.71
C ALA A 184 -5.54 10.20 0.67
N GLU A 185 -5.75 11.50 0.88
CA GLU A 185 -5.21 12.55 0.01
C GLU A 185 -3.69 12.72 0.15
N ALA A 186 -3.15 12.59 1.37
CA ALA A 186 -1.71 12.61 1.59
C ALA A 186 -1.01 11.45 0.87
N ASP A 187 -1.60 10.26 0.89
CA ASP A 187 -1.08 9.08 0.18
C ASP A 187 -1.16 9.27 -1.34
N LEU A 188 -2.24 9.84 -1.87
CA LEU A 188 -2.33 10.18 -3.30
C LEU A 188 -1.19 11.10 -3.77
N ALA A 189 -0.77 12.04 -2.92
CA ALA A 189 0.35 12.94 -3.22
C ALA A 189 1.73 12.25 -3.20
N ARG A 190 1.83 11.08 -2.54
CA ARG A 190 3.06 10.28 -2.44
C ARG A 190 3.21 9.24 -3.55
N VAL A 191 2.14 8.94 -4.31
CA VAL A 191 2.18 7.92 -5.37
C VAL A 191 3.27 8.26 -6.41
N PRO A 192 4.22 7.35 -6.69
CA PRO A 192 5.25 7.57 -7.70
C PRO A 192 4.68 7.75 -9.11
N ALA A 193 5.39 8.51 -9.95
CA ALA A 193 4.97 8.78 -11.33
C ALA A 193 4.75 7.49 -12.16
N ALA A 194 5.50 6.42 -11.87
CA ALA A 194 5.36 5.11 -12.52
C ALA A 194 4.00 4.44 -12.25
N ALA A 195 3.42 4.65 -11.06
CA ALA A 195 2.14 4.06 -10.65
C ALA A 195 0.94 5.03 -10.83
N ALA A 196 1.19 6.34 -10.96
CA ALA A 196 0.18 7.39 -10.89
C ALA A 196 -1.00 7.27 -11.88
N LYS A 197 -0.78 6.61 -13.04
CA LYS A 197 -1.79 6.41 -14.09
C LYS A 197 -2.34 4.98 -14.14
N ALA A 198 -1.92 4.11 -13.23
CA ALA A 198 -2.40 2.73 -13.19
C ALA A 198 -3.87 2.70 -12.72
N ALA A 199 -4.64 1.76 -13.27
CA ALA A 199 -6.07 1.66 -13.01
C ALA A 199 -6.44 1.58 -11.50
N PRO A 200 -5.71 0.82 -10.64
CA PRO A 200 -6.00 0.80 -9.20
C PRO A 200 -5.90 2.18 -8.53
N VAL A 201 -4.91 2.99 -8.93
CA VAL A 201 -4.68 4.34 -8.40
C VAL A 201 -5.72 5.33 -8.90
N GLU A 202 -6.05 5.28 -10.20
CA GLU A 202 -7.11 6.13 -10.78
C GLU A 202 -8.48 5.84 -10.13
N ASN A 203 -8.79 4.56 -9.88
CA ASN A 203 -10.00 4.16 -9.17
C ASN A 203 -10.03 4.71 -7.74
N ALA A 204 -8.92 4.58 -7.01
CA ALA A 204 -8.81 5.12 -5.65
C ALA A 204 -8.93 6.66 -5.62
N ARG A 205 -8.32 7.36 -6.59
CA ARG A 205 -8.46 8.82 -6.74
C ARG A 205 -9.91 9.25 -6.92
N ALA A 206 -10.65 8.54 -7.77
CA ALA A 206 -12.08 8.80 -7.98
C ALA A 206 -12.90 8.59 -6.69
N GLN A 207 -12.57 7.56 -5.90
CA GLN A 207 -13.24 7.31 -4.62
C GLN A 207 -12.95 8.41 -3.58
N VAL A 208 -11.69 8.86 -3.46
CA VAL A 208 -11.33 10.00 -2.60
C VAL A 208 -12.11 11.25 -3.00
N GLN A 209 -12.14 11.57 -4.31
CA GLN A 209 -12.87 12.73 -4.80
C GLN A 209 -14.37 12.64 -4.45
N LEU A 210 -15.00 11.48 -4.64
CA LEU A 210 -16.41 11.26 -4.32
C LEU A 210 -16.67 11.37 -2.81
N ALA A 211 -15.83 10.75 -1.98
CA ALA A 211 -15.95 10.81 -0.53
C ALA A 211 -15.74 12.24 0.00
N ARG A 212 -14.79 12.98 -0.57
CA ARG A 212 -14.57 14.40 -0.23
C ARG A 212 -15.73 15.27 -0.67
N GLN A 213 -16.32 15.03 -1.84
CA GLN A 213 -17.55 15.71 -2.24
C GLN A 213 -18.68 15.45 -1.24
N ALA A 214 -18.91 14.20 -0.85
CA ALA A 214 -19.89 13.83 0.15
C ALA A 214 -19.62 14.48 1.52
N ALA A 215 -18.36 14.54 1.96
CA ALA A 215 -17.97 15.19 3.21
C ALA A 215 -18.06 16.74 3.14
N SER A 216 -17.72 17.33 2.00
CA SER A 216 -17.77 18.79 1.75
C SER A 216 -19.19 19.33 1.59
N ALA A 217 -20.16 18.47 1.27
CA ALA A 217 -21.57 18.79 1.46
C ALA A 217 -21.88 19.08 2.95
N GLY A 218 -21.02 18.63 3.88
CA GLY A 218 -21.16 18.76 5.32
C GLY A 218 -22.41 18.05 5.85
N PRO A 219 -22.52 17.79 7.16
CA PRO A 219 -23.84 17.69 7.75
C PRO A 219 -24.42 19.10 7.59
N LEU A 220 -25.28 19.29 6.60
CA LEU A 220 -26.13 20.47 6.49
C LEU A 220 -26.72 20.84 7.86
N ASP A 221 -26.95 19.85 8.72
CA ASP A 221 -27.33 19.99 10.11
C ASP A 221 -26.37 20.82 10.98
N ASP A 222 -25.06 20.72 10.84
CA ASP A 222 -24.11 21.49 11.66
C ASP A 222 -24.09 22.97 11.26
N LEU A 223 -24.09 23.23 9.95
CA LEU A 223 -24.20 24.58 9.40
C LEU A 223 -25.57 25.18 9.70
N ARG A 224 -26.65 24.38 9.59
CA ARG A 224 -28.00 24.76 10.00
C ARG A 224 -28.06 25.11 11.49
N GLN A 225 -27.48 24.28 12.36
CA GLN A 225 -27.43 24.54 13.80
C GLN A 225 -26.67 25.83 14.13
N LYS A 226 -25.57 26.12 13.44
CA LYS A 226 -24.85 27.40 13.61
C LYS A 226 -25.74 28.59 13.25
N VAL A 227 -26.45 28.52 12.12
CA VAL A 227 -27.39 29.57 11.69
C VAL A 227 -28.60 29.69 12.62
N GLU A 228 -29.08 28.58 13.19
CA GLU A 228 -30.18 28.57 14.17
C GLU A 228 -29.74 29.13 15.53
N ALA A 229 -28.51 28.83 15.96
CA ALA A 229 -27.94 29.29 17.22
C ALA A 229 -27.59 30.78 17.21
N ASP A 230 -27.05 31.29 16.09
CA ASP A 230 -26.84 32.71 15.85
C ASP A 230 -27.44 33.13 14.50
N PRO A 231 -28.73 33.52 14.47
CA PRO A 231 -29.37 33.98 13.25
C PRO A 231 -28.73 35.23 12.64
N SER A 232 -27.90 35.97 13.39
CA SER A 232 -27.23 37.19 12.92
C SER A 232 -25.86 36.92 12.29
N ASP A 233 -25.31 35.71 12.43
CA ASP A 233 -24.06 35.31 11.79
C ASP A 233 -24.24 35.15 10.27
N GLN A 234 -23.85 36.20 9.55
CA GLN A 234 -23.91 36.26 8.09
C GLN A 234 -22.93 35.28 7.43
N GLN A 235 -21.77 35.03 8.06
CA GLN A 235 -20.78 34.10 7.52
C GLN A 235 -21.32 32.68 7.59
N ALA A 236 -21.82 32.25 8.75
CA ALA A 236 -22.42 30.92 8.90
C ALA A 236 -23.60 30.71 7.93
N ARG A 237 -24.42 31.73 7.70
CA ARG A 237 -25.53 31.67 6.74
C ARG A 237 -25.07 31.54 5.30
N PHE A 238 -24.04 32.29 4.92
CA PHE A 238 -23.46 32.22 3.58
C PHE A 238 -22.81 30.85 3.32
N ASP A 239 -22.08 30.33 4.31
CA ASP A 239 -21.46 29.00 4.26
C ASP A 239 -22.53 27.90 4.15
N TYR A 240 -23.61 28.00 4.96
CA TYR A 240 -24.73 27.08 4.89
C TYR A 240 -25.43 27.10 3.52
N ALA A 241 -25.67 28.29 2.96
CA ALA A 241 -26.26 28.41 1.63
C ALA A 241 -25.36 27.83 0.53
N THR A 242 -24.05 27.99 0.66
CA THR A 242 -23.07 27.43 -0.29
C THR A 242 -23.04 25.90 -0.21
N ALA A 243 -23.10 25.33 0.99
CA ALA A 243 -23.22 23.90 1.21
C ALA A 243 -24.54 23.33 0.65
N LEU A 244 -25.67 24.01 0.87
CA LEU A 244 -26.98 23.66 0.29
C LEU A 244 -26.93 23.64 -1.24
N HIS A 245 -26.27 24.63 -1.86
CA HIS A 245 -26.10 24.67 -3.31
C HIS A 245 -25.24 23.50 -3.81
N ALA A 246 -24.11 23.22 -3.16
CA ALA A 246 -23.24 22.09 -3.49
C ALA A 246 -23.95 20.73 -3.33
N GLY A 247 -24.82 20.61 -2.32
CA GLY A 247 -25.68 19.44 -2.09
C GLY A 247 -26.91 19.34 -3.00
N GLY A 248 -27.12 20.29 -3.91
CA GLY A 248 -28.25 20.28 -4.84
C GLY A 248 -29.59 20.77 -4.27
N GLN A 249 -29.63 21.27 -3.03
CA GLN A 249 -30.83 21.89 -2.41
C GLN A 249 -30.96 23.36 -2.81
N ILE A 250 -31.19 23.57 -4.11
CA ILE A 250 -31.13 24.90 -4.74
C ILE A 250 -32.13 25.90 -4.16
N GLU A 251 -33.37 25.47 -3.89
CA GLU A 251 -34.41 26.36 -3.36
C GLU A 251 -34.07 26.88 -1.95
N GLU A 252 -33.58 25.99 -1.07
CA GLU A 252 -33.17 26.35 0.29
C GLU A 252 -31.93 27.26 0.29
N ALA A 253 -30.96 27.00 -0.61
CA ALA A 253 -29.79 27.87 -0.78
C ALA A 253 -30.21 29.31 -1.15
N ILE A 254 -31.16 29.45 -2.07
CA ILE A 254 -31.71 30.75 -2.48
C ILE A 254 -32.41 31.44 -1.29
N ASP A 255 -33.17 30.69 -0.48
CA ASP A 255 -33.84 31.24 0.69
C ASP A 255 -32.85 31.82 1.71
N GLN A 256 -31.77 31.10 2.01
CA GLN A 256 -30.74 31.56 2.93
C GLN A 256 -30.02 32.81 2.42
N LEU A 257 -29.68 32.86 1.12
CA LEU A 257 -29.01 34.03 0.53
C LEU A 257 -29.93 35.25 0.43
N LEU A 258 -31.24 35.05 0.19
CA LEU A 258 -32.21 36.15 0.21
C LEU A 258 -32.39 36.72 1.63
N ASP A 259 -32.37 35.87 2.66
CA ASP A 259 -32.39 36.34 4.06
C ASP A 259 -31.09 37.08 4.40
N ALA A 260 -29.93 36.56 4.00
CA ALA A 260 -28.64 37.23 4.15
C ALA A 260 -28.65 38.64 3.52
N PHE A 261 -29.07 38.73 2.25
CA PHE A 261 -29.18 39.98 1.50
C PHE A 261 -30.19 40.97 2.11
N ARG A 262 -31.31 40.48 2.65
CA ARG A 262 -32.31 41.32 3.32
C ARG A 262 -31.74 41.97 4.59
N ARG A 263 -30.87 41.25 5.31
CA ARG A 263 -30.29 41.71 6.57
C ARG A 263 -29.15 42.70 6.35
N ASP A 264 -28.26 42.40 5.42
CA ASP A 264 -27.17 43.29 5.02
C ASP A 264 -26.86 43.10 3.54
N ARG A 265 -27.12 44.14 2.75
CA ARG A 265 -26.99 44.11 1.28
C ARG A 265 -25.53 44.15 0.83
N GLU A 266 -24.66 44.77 1.62
CA GLU A 266 -23.26 45.04 1.27
C GLU A 266 -22.27 44.15 2.04
N TRP A 267 -22.77 43.30 2.95
CA TRP A 267 -21.95 42.33 3.68
C TRP A 267 -21.04 41.56 2.72
N ASN A 268 -19.73 41.57 3.03
CA ASN A 268 -18.68 40.90 2.27
C ASN A 268 -18.72 41.23 0.77
N ASP A 269 -18.71 42.52 0.42
CA ASP A 269 -18.76 43.01 -0.96
C ASP A 269 -19.99 42.50 -1.74
N ALA A 270 -21.14 42.49 -1.07
CA ALA A 270 -22.40 41.95 -1.59
C ALA A 270 -22.33 40.46 -2.02
N ALA A 271 -21.56 39.64 -1.29
CA ALA A 271 -21.37 38.21 -1.57
C ALA A 271 -22.69 37.45 -1.75
N ALA A 272 -23.70 37.73 -0.93
CA ALA A 272 -25.01 37.06 -1.03
C ALA A 272 -25.69 37.30 -2.38
N LYS A 273 -25.63 38.54 -2.90
CA LYS A 273 -26.19 38.90 -4.20
C LYS A 273 -25.40 38.25 -5.34
N ALA A 274 -24.07 38.28 -5.25
CA ALA A 274 -23.19 37.67 -6.24
C ALA A 274 -23.48 36.15 -6.36
N GLN A 275 -23.57 35.45 -5.23
CA GLN A 275 -23.86 34.03 -5.19
C GLN A 275 -25.27 33.70 -5.73
N LEU A 276 -26.28 34.53 -5.43
CA LEU A 276 -27.62 34.39 -6.03
C LEU A 276 -27.57 34.47 -7.56
N ILE A 277 -26.82 35.42 -8.12
CA ILE A 277 -26.65 35.56 -9.57
C ILE A 277 -25.98 34.31 -10.14
N THR A 278 -24.92 33.81 -9.50
CA THR A 278 -24.25 32.57 -9.91
C THR A 278 -25.21 31.37 -9.95
N ILE A 279 -26.04 31.17 -8.91
CA ILE A 279 -27.06 30.10 -8.87
C ILE A 279 -28.09 30.29 -9.99
N PHE A 280 -28.52 31.53 -10.24
CA PHE A 280 -29.52 31.79 -11.25
C PHE A 280 -29.00 31.54 -12.68
N ASP A 281 -27.72 31.85 -12.93
CA ASP A 281 -27.08 31.69 -14.23
C ASP A 281 -26.70 30.24 -14.53
N SER A 282 -26.53 29.39 -13.51
CA SER A 282 -26.32 27.95 -13.68
C SER A 282 -27.59 27.18 -14.05
N LEU A 283 -28.78 27.77 -13.84
CA LEU A 283 -30.07 27.15 -14.14
C LEU A 283 -30.63 27.59 -15.50
N LYS A 284 -31.51 26.77 -16.09
CA LYS A 284 -32.20 27.12 -17.33
C LYS A 284 -33.05 28.38 -17.13
N ALA A 285 -33.19 29.21 -18.18
CA ALA A 285 -34.00 30.45 -18.11
C ALA A 285 -35.49 30.21 -17.74
N THR A 286 -36.02 29.03 -18.05
CA THR A 286 -37.39 28.61 -17.74
C THR A 286 -37.52 27.90 -16.39
N ASP A 287 -36.45 27.80 -15.60
CA ASP A 287 -36.46 27.12 -14.32
C ASP A 287 -37.37 27.85 -13.31
N PRO A 288 -38.37 27.16 -12.72
CA PRO A 288 -39.34 27.79 -11.83
C PRO A 288 -38.72 28.30 -10.52
N ILE A 289 -37.69 27.62 -9.99
CA ILE A 289 -36.97 28.01 -8.77
C ILE A 289 -36.21 29.31 -9.04
N ALA A 290 -35.46 29.35 -10.14
CA ALA A 290 -34.72 30.55 -10.54
C ALA A 290 -35.64 31.75 -10.81
N GLN A 291 -36.78 31.54 -11.47
CA GLN A 291 -37.76 32.61 -11.72
C GLN A 291 -38.40 33.16 -10.44
N LYS A 292 -38.70 32.29 -9.46
CA LYS A 292 -39.22 32.70 -8.14
C LYS A 292 -38.15 33.47 -7.36
N GLY A 293 -36.91 32.98 -7.35
CA GLY A 293 -35.76 33.60 -6.70
C GLY A 293 -35.45 35.00 -7.26
N ARG A 294 -35.34 35.14 -8.58
CA ARG A 294 -35.11 36.45 -9.26
C ARG A 294 -36.19 37.48 -8.92
N ARG A 295 -37.47 37.07 -8.89
CA ARG A 295 -38.59 37.96 -8.50
C ARG A 295 -38.46 38.46 -7.07
N ARG A 296 -38.10 37.57 -6.14
CA ARG A 296 -37.90 37.92 -4.71
C ARG A 296 -36.68 38.81 -4.52
N LEU A 297 -35.56 38.53 -5.17
CA LEU A 297 -34.37 39.38 -5.13
C LEU A 297 -34.67 40.78 -5.68
N SER A 298 -35.36 40.87 -6.83
CA SER A 298 -35.79 42.15 -7.40
C SER A 298 -36.66 42.94 -6.42
N SER A 299 -37.66 42.30 -5.81
CA SER A 299 -38.49 42.93 -4.78
C SER A 299 -37.68 43.44 -3.58
N LEU A 300 -36.63 42.72 -3.16
CA LEU A 300 -35.76 43.15 -2.05
C LEU A 300 -34.80 44.28 -2.43
N ILE A 301 -34.42 44.39 -3.71
CA ILE A 301 -33.58 45.50 -4.21
C ILE A 301 -34.36 46.81 -4.27
N PHE A 302 -35.65 46.74 -4.64
CA PHE A 302 -36.51 47.91 -4.84
C PHE A 302 -37.43 48.24 -3.65
N ALA A 303 -37.38 47.44 -2.57
CA ALA A 303 -38.01 47.76 -1.28
C ALA A 303 -37.13 48.67 -0.43
#